data_AF-A0A835S5Q6-F1
#
_entry.id   AF-A0A835S5Q6-F1
#
_cell.length_a   1.000
_cell.length_b   1.000
_cell.length_c   1.000
_cell.angle_alpha   90.00
_cell.angle_beta   90.00
_cell.angle_gamma   90.00
#
_symmetry.space_group_name_H-M   'P 1'
#
loop_
_entity.id
_entity.type
_entity.pdbx_description
1 polymer ?
#
loop_
_entity_poly.entity_id
_entity_poly.type
_entity_poly.pdbx_seq_one_letter_code
_entity_poly.pdbx_strand_id
1 'polypeptide(L)'
;MRVLIKSARYKPSNTDQLKNPVLGKKRVYTFFIFMGLFTLSYWIGSQFEVPQEDAEAFLEEFEELIGDIDGPGIFFHNSVIGLPMFIPGFGVAWGFFTSWQTGYAFSALVTVIPMLSEVPALALLYLSPFGMMELVAYSIAMSRSYLLIHKIIKKISIKDDYKIVGIEVGIAAGLLLAGGFLEVYMIELAEQSGMEMPF
;
A
#
# COMPACT_ATOMS: atom_id res chain seq x y z
N MET A 1 -27.93 -56.27 -6.56
CA MET A 1 -28.16 -54.83 -6.81
C MET A 1 -27.22 -54.03 -5.91
N ARG A 2 -26.08 -53.54 -6.44
CA ARG A 2 -25.12 -52.74 -5.66
C ARG A 2 -25.55 -51.27 -5.72
N VAL A 3 -25.95 -50.71 -4.59
CA VAL A 3 -26.28 -49.28 -4.47
C VAL A 3 -24.97 -48.49 -4.42
N LEU A 4 -24.69 -47.75 -5.49
CA LEU A 4 -23.61 -46.75 -5.54
C LEU A 4 -24.05 -45.52 -4.74
N ILE A 5 -23.62 -45.41 -3.50
CA ILE A 5 -23.72 -44.15 -2.75
C ILE A 5 -22.69 -43.18 -3.34
N LYS A 6 -23.15 -42.24 -4.17
CA LYS A 6 -22.37 -41.05 -4.53
C LYS A 6 -22.16 -40.26 -3.23
N SER A 7 -20.98 -40.34 -2.64
CA SER A 7 -20.59 -39.42 -1.58
C SER A 7 -20.52 -38.00 -2.16
N ALA A 8 -21.49 -37.18 -1.81
CA ALA A 8 -21.40 -35.75 -2.05
C ALA A 8 -20.22 -35.22 -1.24
N ARG A 9 -19.12 -34.87 -1.92
CA ARG A 9 -17.97 -34.21 -1.30
C ARG A 9 -18.47 -32.91 -0.66
N TYR A 10 -18.45 -32.84 0.66
CA TYR A 10 -18.73 -31.62 1.41
C TYR A 10 -17.81 -30.51 0.92
N LYS A 11 -18.40 -29.43 0.41
CA LYS A 11 -17.68 -28.23 -0.03
C LYS A 11 -17.96 -27.16 1.04
N PRO A 12 -16.95 -26.78 1.86
CA PRO A 12 -17.17 -25.87 2.99
C PRO A 12 -17.70 -24.52 2.50
N SER A 13 -18.65 -23.96 3.25
CA SER A 13 -19.28 -22.68 2.92
C SER A 13 -18.30 -21.51 3.10
N ASN A 14 -18.62 -20.35 2.54
CA ASN A 14 -17.76 -19.16 2.64
C ASN A 14 -17.53 -18.72 4.11
N THR A 15 -18.53 -18.96 4.97
CA THR A 15 -18.48 -18.75 6.42
C THR A 15 -17.53 -19.72 7.13
N ASP A 16 -17.40 -20.95 6.62
CA ASP A 16 -16.47 -21.97 7.14
C ASP A 16 -15.02 -21.68 6.70
N GLN A 17 -14.83 -21.06 5.54
CA GLN A 17 -13.50 -20.63 5.08
C GLN A 17 -12.97 -19.42 5.86
N LEU A 18 -13.85 -18.46 6.22
CA LEU A 18 -13.51 -17.34 7.11
C LEU A 18 -13.07 -17.81 8.50
N LYS A 19 -13.63 -18.92 8.98
CA LYS A 19 -13.28 -19.54 10.27
C LYS A 19 -12.12 -20.53 10.20
N ASN A 20 -11.55 -20.78 9.01
CA ASN A 20 -10.46 -21.74 8.86
C ASN A 20 -9.12 -21.13 9.34
N PRO A 21 -8.57 -21.61 10.47
CA PRO A 21 -7.37 -21.03 11.07
C PRO A 21 -6.13 -21.17 10.18
N VAL A 22 -6.08 -22.15 9.28
CA VAL A 22 -4.95 -22.35 8.35
C VAL A 22 -4.99 -21.33 7.20
N LEU A 23 -6.19 -20.99 6.72
CA LEU A 23 -6.36 -20.00 5.65
C LEU A 23 -6.06 -18.57 6.16
N GLY A 24 -6.42 -18.29 7.42
CA GLY A 24 -6.04 -17.06 8.11
C GLY A 24 -4.52 -16.91 8.26
N LYS A 25 -3.82 -17.96 8.70
CA LYS A 25 -2.35 -17.95 8.84
C LYS A 25 -1.63 -17.60 7.53
N LYS A 26 -2.04 -18.19 6.40
CA LYS A 26 -1.43 -17.89 5.09
C LYS A 26 -1.56 -16.41 4.71
N ARG A 27 -2.71 -15.78 5.00
CA ARG A 27 -2.95 -14.36 4.71
C ARG A 27 -2.05 -13.45 5.53
N VAL A 28 -1.93 -13.73 6.83
CA VAL A 28 -1.07 -12.96 7.74
C VAL A 28 0.40 -13.08 7.32
N TYR A 29 0.88 -14.27 6.98
CA TYR A 29 2.26 -14.42 6.48
C TYR A 29 2.48 -13.68 5.16
N THR A 30 1.53 -13.78 4.23
CA THR A 30 1.62 -13.08 2.95
C THR A 30 1.64 -11.56 3.15
N PHE A 31 0.84 -11.04 4.07
CA PHE A 31 0.84 -9.64 4.49
C PHE A 31 2.21 -9.17 4.95
N PHE A 32 2.82 -9.84 5.93
CA PHE A 32 4.13 -9.42 6.43
C PHE A 32 5.25 -9.59 5.39
N ILE A 33 5.13 -10.57 4.49
CA ILE A 33 6.06 -10.70 3.36
C ILE A 33 5.96 -9.47 2.45
N PHE A 34 4.75 -9.08 2.03
CA PHE A 34 4.60 -7.92 1.15
C PHE A 34 4.91 -6.60 1.84
N MET A 35 4.65 -6.48 3.15
CA MET A 35 5.11 -5.33 3.93
C MET A 35 6.63 -5.20 3.89
N GLY A 36 7.37 -6.29 4.16
CA GLY A 36 8.83 -6.27 4.08
C GLY A 36 9.36 -6.01 2.67
N LEU A 37 8.72 -6.57 1.63
CA LEU A 37 9.14 -6.35 0.25
C LEU A 37 8.81 -4.92 -0.24
N PHE A 38 7.68 -4.35 0.17
CA PHE A 38 7.34 -2.95 -0.11
C PHE A 38 8.38 -2.02 0.51
N THR A 39 8.68 -2.22 1.80
CA THR A 39 9.72 -1.47 2.50
C THR A 39 11.08 -1.59 1.83
N LEU A 40 11.47 -2.79 1.40
CA LEU A 40 12.73 -2.99 0.69
C LEU A 40 12.77 -2.23 -0.63
N SER A 41 11.68 -2.27 -1.38
CA SER A 41 11.56 -1.58 -2.67
C SER A 41 11.58 -0.05 -2.52
N TYR A 42 10.89 0.48 -1.50
CA TYR A 42 10.97 1.88 -1.09
C TYR A 42 12.39 2.27 -0.70
N TRP A 43 13.03 1.48 0.16
CA TRP A 43 14.40 1.75 0.58
C TRP A 43 15.34 1.77 -0.63
N ILE A 44 15.26 0.79 -1.54
CA ILE A 44 16.05 0.77 -2.77
C ILE A 44 15.83 2.06 -3.58
N GLY A 45 14.58 2.50 -3.76
CA GLY A 45 14.27 3.75 -4.46
C GLY A 45 14.94 4.97 -3.83
N SER A 46 14.94 5.05 -2.50
CA SER A 46 15.57 6.14 -1.75
C SER A 46 17.10 6.18 -1.81
N GLN A 47 17.75 5.16 -2.37
CA GLN A 47 19.21 5.13 -2.52
C GLN A 47 19.68 5.62 -3.90
N PHE A 48 18.77 5.99 -4.79
CA PHE A 48 19.12 6.50 -6.11
C PHE A 48 19.57 7.95 -6.01
N GLU A 49 20.66 8.31 -6.69
CA GLU A 49 21.03 9.71 -6.87
C GLU A 49 20.13 10.36 -7.92
N VAL A 50 19.46 11.45 -7.55
CA VAL A 50 18.60 12.22 -8.45
C VAL A 50 19.34 13.49 -8.86
N PRO A 51 19.61 13.72 -10.16
CA PRO A 51 20.21 14.97 -10.64
C PRO A 51 19.40 16.19 -10.21
N GLN A 52 20.08 17.32 -9.95
CA GLN A 52 19.44 18.54 -9.48
C GLN A 52 18.28 19.01 -10.39
N GLU A 53 18.49 18.99 -11.71
CA GLU A 53 17.47 19.37 -12.70
C GLU A 53 16.21 18.49 -12.61
N ASP A 54 16.39 17.18 -12.49
CA ASP A 54 15.28 16.23 -12.35
C ASP A 54 14.57 16.38 -10.99
N ALA A 55 15.32 16.68 -9.92
CA ALA A 55 14.78 16.87 -8.59
C ALA A 55 13.96 18.16 -8.46
N GLU A 56 14.42 19.25 -9.08
CA GLU A 56 13.69 20.52 -9.15
C GLU A 56 12.41 20.39 -9.96
N ALA A 57 12.46 19.73 -11.13
CA ALA A 57 11.27 19.44 -11.92
C ALA A 57 10.27 18.56 -11.15
N PHE A 58 10.77 17.55 -10.42
CA PHE A 58 9.93 16.73 -9.54
C PHE A 58 9.28 17.55 -8.43
N LEU A 59 10.01 18.47 -7.80
CA LEU A 59 9.47 19.29 -6.72
C LEU A 59 8.39 20.25 -7.25
N GLU A 60 8.57 20.85 -8.42
CA GLU A 60 7.55 21.70 -9.06
C GLU A 60 6.26 20.91 -9.36
N GLU A 61 6.39 19.70 -9.93
CA GLU A 61 5.24 18.81 -10.15
C GLU A 61 4.60 18.36 -8.82
N PHE A 62 5.42 18.09 -7.81
CA PHE A 62 4.96 17.69 -6.48
C PHE A 62 4.17 18.83 -5.81
N GLU A 63 4.70 20.05 -5.81
CA GLU A 63 4.05 21.27 -5.32
C GLU A 63 2.74 21.56 -6.06
N GLU A 64 2.66 21.32 -7.36
CA GLU A 64 1.41 21.46 -8.13
C GLU A 64 0.38 20.37 -7.76
N LEU A 65 0.84 19.14 -7.52
CA LEU A 65 -0.02 18.03 -7.10
C LEU A 65 -0.54 18.17 -5.66
N ILE A 66 0.24 18.83 -4.79
CA ILE A 66 -0.15 19.16 -3.42
C ILE A 66 -0.72 20.58 -3.30
N GLY A 67 -0.75 21.38 -4.37
CA GLY A 67 -1.38 22.71 -4.35
C GLY A 67 -2.88 22.59 -4.09
N ASP A 68 -3.34 23.08 -2.93
CA ASP A 68 -4.66 22.85 -2.30
C ASP A 68 -4.79 21.51 -1.52
N ILE A 69 -3.84 21.22 -0.61
CA ILE A 69 -3.87 20.03 0.27
C ILE A 69 -5.10 20.02 1.18
N ASP A 70 -6.16 19.32 0.78
CA ASP A 70 -7.19 18.85 1.70
C ASP A 70 -7.09 17.33 1.91
N GLY A 71 -7.53 16.87 3.09
CA GLY A 71 -7.52 15.44 3.43
C GLY A 71 -8.19 14.55 2.35
N PRO A 72 -9.32 14.97 1.73
CA PRO A 72 -9.91 14.29 0.57
C PRO A 72 -8.99 14.16 -0.65
N GLY A 73 -8.20 15.19 -0.99
CA GLY A 73 -7.26 15.19 -2.10
C GLY A 73 -6.16 14.14 -1.91
N ILE A 74 -5.51 14.14 -0.74
CA ILE A 74 -4.50 13.13 -0.39
C ILE A 74 -5.12 11.73 -0.42
N PHE A 75 -6.30 11.55 0.19
CA PHE A 75 -7.02 10.28 0.15
C PHE A 75 -7.27 9.81 -1.28
N PHE A 76 -7.71 10.70 -2.18
CA PHE A 76 -7.99 10.37 -3.56
C PHE A 76 -6.73 9.94 -4.30
N HIS A 77 -5.63 10.70 -4.17
CA HIS A 77 -4.32 10.37 -4.75
C HIS A 77 -3.86 8.97 -4.31
N ASN A 78 -3.86 8.72 -3.00
CA ASN A 78 -3.45 7.44 -2.46
C ASN A 78 -4.40 6.29 -2.82
N SER A 79 -5.68 6.56 -3.03
CA SER A 79 -6.66 5.58 -3.47
C SER A 79 -6.48 5.21 -4.94
N VAL A 80 -6.18 6.18 -5.81
CA VAL A 80 -5.86 5.95 -7.22
C VAL A 80 -4.62 5.05 -7.34
N ILE A 81 -3.64 5.25 -6.45
CA ILE A 81 -2.44 4.40 -6.36
C ILE A 81 -2.75 3.02 -5.76
N GLY A 82 -3.46 2.98 -4.64
CA GLY A 82 -3.63 1.77 -3.83
C GLY A 82 -4.67 0.78 -4.36
N LEU A 83 -5.79 1.25 -4.92
CA LEU A 83 -6.87 0.36 -5.37
C LEU A 83 -6.47 -0.57 -6.54
N PRO A 84 -5.69 -0.12 -7.55
CA PRO A 84 -5.14 -1.02 -8.57
C PRO A 84 -4.28 -2.16 -8.00
N MET A 85 -3.72 -2.00 -6.80
CA MET A 85 -2.94 -3.05 -6.14
C MET A 85 -3.77 -4.29 -5.78
N PHE A 86 -5.11 -4.24 -5.83
CA PHE A 86 -5.96 -5.43 -5.65
C PHE A 86 -6.12 -6.28 -6.92
N ILE A 87 -5.71 -5.79 -8.09
CA ILE A 87 -5.83 -6.51 -9.36
C ILE A 87 -4.92 -7.75 -9.32
N PRO A 88 -5.42 -8.98 -9.53
CA PRO A 88 -4.63 -10.21 -9.40
C PRO A 88 -3.36 -10.20 -10.25
N GLY A 89 -2.19 -10.35 -9.60
CA GLY A 89 -0.88 -10.37 -10.25
C GLY A 89 -0.35 -8.97 -10.58
N PHE A 90 -1.12 -8.16 -11.31
CA PHE A 90 -0.77 -6.77 -11.64
C PHE A 90 -0.44 -5.96 -10.40
N GLY A 91 -1.28 -6.07 -9.37
CA GLY A 91 -1.15 -5.26 -8.16
C GLY A 91 0.15 -5.47 -7.39
N VAL A 92 0.79 -6.64 -7.51
CA VAL A 92 2.12 -6.88 -6.95
C VAL A 92 3.19 -6.07 -7.70
N ALA A 93 3.15 -6.09 -9.03
CA ALA A 93 4.10 -5.31 -9.84
C ALA A 93 3.88 -3.80 -9.64
N TRP A 94 2.61 -3.38 -9.62
CA TRP A 94 2.23 -2.00 -9.35
C TRP A 94 2.71 -1.53 -7.97
N GLY A 95 2.49 -2.33 -6.92
CA GLY A 95 2.96 -1.98 -5.58
C GLY A 95 4.48 -1.84 -5.46
N PHE A 96 5.25 -2.69 -6.15
CA PHE A 96 6.72 -2.51 -6.20
C PHE A 96 7.12 -1.25 -6.95
N PHE A 97 6.52 -1.00 -8.11
CA PHE A 97 6.77 0.22 -8.86
C PHE A 97 6.45 1.47 -8.04
N THR A 98 5.27 1.53 -7.42
CA THR A 98 4.86 2.62 -6.54
C THR A 98 5.82 2.81 -5.39
N SER A 99 6.12 1.75 -4.61
CA SER A 99 7.03 1.87 -3.46
C SER A 99 8.42 2.39 -3.87
N TRP A 100 8.97 1.88 -4.98
CA TRP A 100 10.24 2.36 -5.51
C TRP A 100 10.16 3.83 -5.94
N GLN A 101 9.11 4.23 -6.65
CA GLN A 101 8.86 5.62 -7.03
C GLN A 101 8.73 6.54 -5.81
N THR A 102 8.03 6.13 -4.76
CA THR A 102 7.93 6.92 -3.52
C THR A 102 9.28 7.04 -2.82
N GLY A 103 10.12 6.00 -2.88
CA GLY A 103 11.50 6.08 -2.41
C GLY A 103 12.35 7.04 -3.24
N TYR A 104 12.23 6.97 -4.57
CA TYR A 104 12.92 7.86 -5.49
C TYR A 104 12.52 9.32 -5.29
N ALA A 105 11.22 9.58 -5.09
CA ALA A 105 10.66 10.88 -4.72
C ALA A 105 11.29 11.42 -3.43
N PHE A 106 11.44 10.58 -2.40
CA PHE A 106 12.15 10.99 -1.18
C PHE A 106 13.62 11.39 -1.48
N SER A 107 14.31 10.66 -2.36
CA SER A 107 15.67 11.02 -2.75
C SER A 107 15.72 12.35 -3.51
N ALA A 108 14.76 12.62 -4.40
CA ALA A 108 14.62 13.92 -5.06
C ALA A 108 14.44 15.05 -4.04
N LEU A 109 13.60 14.86 -3.03
CA LEU A 109 13.44 15.82 -1.93
C LEU A 109 14.74 16.07 -1.17
N VAL A 110 15.53 15.02 -0.90
CA VAL A 110 16.86 15.17 -0.26
C VAL A 110 17.83 15.98 -1.12
N THR A 111 17.77 15.85 -2.45
CA THR A 111 18.57 16.65 -3.38
C THR A 111 18.25 18.14 -3.28
N VAL A 112 16.95 18.52 -3.26
CA VAL A 112 16.55 19.94 -3.21
C VAL A 112 16.59 20.51 -1.79
N ILE A 113 16.40 19.68 -0.78
CA ILE A 113 16.35 20.05 0.63
C ILE A 113 17.46 19.29 1.40
N PRO A 114 18.71 19.80 1.41
CA PRO A 114 19.83 19.08 2.00
C PRO A 114 19.67 18.72 3.48
N MET A 115 18.80 19.44 4.22
CA MET A 115 18.49 19.13 5.62
C MET A 115 17.84 17.73 5.78
N LEU A 116 17.11 17.24 4.77
CA LEU A 116 16.49 15.92 4.80
C LEU A 116 17.51 14.77 4.67
N SER A 117 18.76 15.05 4.29
CA SER A 117 19.82 14.02 4.21
C SER A 117 20.13 13.37 5.57
N GLU A 118 19.85 14.06 6.67
CA GLU A 118 20.00 13.56 8.04
C GLU A 118 18.82 12.68 8.48
N VAL A 119 17.72 12.67 7.72
CA VAL A 119 16.52 11.88 7.99
C VAL A 119 16.61 10.55 7.24
N PRO A 120 16.66 9.40 7.94
CA PRO A 120 16.59 8.11 7.25
C PRO A 120 15.27 7.98 6.49
N ALA A 121 15.30 7.59 5.21
CA ALA A 121 14.07 7.42 4.41
C ALA A 121 13.01 6.53 5.09
N LEU A 122 13.47 5.44 5.73
CA LEU A 122 12.59 4.54 6.49
C LEU A 122 11.90 5.21 7.69
N ALA A 123 12.44 6.30 8.21
CA ALA A 123 11.81 7.06 9.28
C ALA A 123 10.51 7.69 8.79
N LEU A 124 10.47 8.25 7.58
CA LEU A 124 9.23 8.80 7.02
C LEU A 124 8.17 7.70 6.87
N LEU A 125 8.56 6.53 6.35
CA LEU A 125 7.63 5.41 6.12
C LEU A 125 7.09 4.79 7.43
N TYR A 126 7.89 4.68 8.47
CA TYR A 126 7.52 3.96 9.70
C TYR A 126 7.15 4.83 10.90
N LEU A 127 7.71 6.03 11.00
CA LEU A 127 7.48 6.93 12.14
C LEU A 127 6.36 7.92 11.89
N SER A 128 6.01 8.17 10.62
CA SER A 128 4.80 8.93 10.32
C SER A 128 3.56 8.03 10.45
N PRO A 129 2.49 8.50 11.11
CA PRO A 129 1.25 7.74 11.21
C PRO A 129 0.60 7.53 9.84
N PHE A 130 0.65 8.53 8.93
CA PHE A 130 0.10 8.40 7.58
C PHE A 130 0.89 7.38 6.74
N GLY A 131 2.23 7.42 6.76
CA GLY A 131 3.08 6.46 6.05
C GLY A 131 2.90 5.02 6.53
N MET A 132 2.67 4.81 7.83
CA MET A 132 2.38 3.48 8.36
C MET A 132 1.00 2.98 7.90
N MET A 133 0.00 3.86 7.82
CA MET A 133 -1.34 3.53 7.34
C MET A 133 -1.33 3.18 5.85
N GLU A 134 -0.59 3.93 5.03
CA GLU A 134 -0.36 3.61 3.61
C GLU A 134 0.35 2.28 3.43
N LEU A 135 1.47 2.07 4.14
CA LEU A 135 2.24 0.83 4.10
C LEU A 135 1.33 -0.38 4.40
N VAL A 136 0.49 -0.28 5.43
CA VAL A 136 -0.46 -1.35 5.79
C VAL A 136 -1.51 -1.52 4.70
N ALA A 137 -2.11 -0.44 4.20
CA ALA A 137 -3.13 -0.48 3.15
C ALA A 137 -2.61 -1.14 1.86
N TYR A 138 -1.44 -0.72 1.39
CA TYR A 138 -0.80 -1.24 0.20
C TYR A 138 -0.35 -2.69 0.38
N SER A 139 0.18 -3.05 1.55
CA SER A 139 0.56 -4.44 1.87
C SER A 139 -0.65 -5.38 1.88
N ILE A 140 -1.82 -4.93 2.37
CA ILE A 140 -3.07 -5.68 2.27
C ILE A 140 -3.44 -5.92 0.80
N ALA A 141 -3.41 -4.86 -0.01
CA ALA A 141 -3.79 -4.91 -1.42
C ALA A 141 -2.88 -5.86 -2.23
N MET A 142 -1.55 -5.69 -2.13
CA MET A 142 -0.56 -6.54 -2.79
C MET A 142 -0.70 -8.01 -2.36
N SER A 143 -0.93 -8.26 -1.08
CA SER A 143 -1.17 -9.60 -0.56
C SER A 143 -2.40 -10.24 -1.17
N ARG A 144 -3.50 -9.49 -1.28
CA ARG A 144 -4.72 -9.99 -1.91
C ARG A 144 -4.49 -10.25 -3.40
N SER A 145 -3.80 -9.35 -4.11
CA SER A 145 -3.43 -9.55 -5.51
C SER A 145 -2.65 -10.84 -5.72
N TYR A 146 -1.62 -11.10 -4.90
CA TYR A 146 -0.83 -12.33 -4.94
C TYR A 146 -1.68 -13.59 -4.67
N LEU A 147 -2.52 -13.56 -3.63
CA LEU A 147 -3.34 -14.72 -3.28
C LEU A 147 -4.36 -15.06 -4.38
N LEU A 148 -4.92 -14.04 -5.03
CA LEU A 148 -5.86 -14.24 -6.14
C LEU A 148 -5.15 -14.81 -7.37
N ILE A 149 -3.99 -14.25 -7.78
CA ILE A 149 -3.26 -14.79 -8.93
C ILE A 149 -2.76 -16.21 -8.67
N HIS A 150 -2.35 -16.52 -7.44
CA HIS A 150 -1.98 -17.88 -7.06
C HIS A 150 -3.16 -18.85 -7.25
N LYS A 151 -4.37 -18.49 -6.81
CA LYS A 151 -5.57 -19.31 -7.03
C LYS A 151 -5.90 -19.47 -8.51
N ILE A 152 -5.80 -18.40 -9.30
CA ILE A 152 -6.04 -18.43 -10.76
C ILE A 152 -5.08 -19.41 -11.44
N ILE A 153 -3.76 -19.30 -11.18
CA ILE A 153 -2.73 -20.18 -11.72
C ILE A 153 -2.98 -21.65 -11.31
N LYS A 154 -3.38 -21.88 -10.06
CA LYS A 154 -3.70 -23.22 -9.54
C LYS A 154 -5.09 -23.72 -9.93
N LYS A 155 -5.85 -22.98 -10.75
CA LYS A 155 -7.22 -23.30 -11.18
C LYS A 155 -8.17 -23.54 -10.00
N ILE A 156 -7.93 -22.85 -8.89
CA ILE A 156 -8.80 -22.83 -7.72
C ILE A 156 -9.82 -21.71 -7.91
N SER A 157 -11.09 -21.98 -7.59
CA SER A 157 -12.15 -20.99 -7.74
C SER A 157 -11.91 -19.77 -6.84
N ILE A 158 -12.01 -18.57 -7.43
CA ILE A 158 -11.95 -17.27 -6.73
C ILE A 158 -13.34 -16.68 -6.47
N LYS A 159 -14.41 -17.37 -6.89
CA LYS A 159 -15.79 -16.85 -6.81
C LYS A 159 -16.22 -16.51 -5.39
N ASP A 160 -15.66 -17.19 -4.41
CA ASP A 160 -16.00 -17.00 -3.00
C ASP A 160 -15.15 -15.89 -2.34
N ASP A 161 -14.08 -15.40 -2.98
CA ASP A 161 -13.18 -14.39 -2.40
C ASP A 161 -13.75 -12.96 -2.42
N TYR A 162 -14.80 -12.67 -3.21
CA TYR A 162 -15.33 -11.31 -3.40
C TYR A 162 -15.70 -10.61 -2.09
N LYS A 163 -16.27 -11.32 -1.10
CA LYS A 163 -16.62 -10.74 0.20
C LYS A 163 -15.38 -10.27 0.95
N ILE A 164 -14.32 -11.07 0.87
CA ILE A 164 -13.07 -10.80 1.57
C ILE A 164 -12.34 -9.66 0.86
N VAL A 165 -12.30 -9.69 -0.48
CA VAL A 165 -11.75 -8.58 -1.28
C VAL A 165 -12.48 -7.29 -0.91
N GLY A 166 -13.82 -7.29 -0.85
CA GLY A 166 -14.60 -6.11 -0.47
C GLY A 166 -14.28 -5.60 0.94
N ILE A 167 -14.12 -6.50 1.92
CA ILE A 167 -13.71 -6.12 3.28
C ILE A 167 -12.30 -5.50 3.29
N GLU A 168 -11.34 -6.12 2.61
CA GLU A 168 -9.96 -5.63 2.57
C GLU A 168 -9.82 -4.32 1.80
N VAL A 169 -10.59 -4.13 0.72
CA VAL A 169 -10.72 -2.85 0.03
C VAL A 169 -11.29 -1.79 0.96
N GLY A 170 -12.35 -2.11 1.72
CA GLY A 170 -12.92 -1.19 2.70
C GLY A 170 -11.95 -0.79 3.82
N ILE A 171 -11.17 -1.75 4.32
CA ILE A 171 -10.12 -1.49 5.32
C ILE A 171 -9.02 -0.61 4.73
N ALA A 172 -8.51 -0.96 3.55
CA ALA A 172 -7.47 -0.18 2.87
C ALA A 172 -7.96 1.25 2.60
N ALA A 173 -9.16 1.44 2.03
CA ALA A 173 -9.72 2.76 1.79
C ALA A 173 -9.91 3.56 3.10
N GLY A 174 -10.37 2.91 4.19
CA GLY A 174 -10.48 3.55 5.50
C GLY A 174 -9.13 3.99 6.08
N LEU A 175 -8.08 3.17 5.91
CA LEU A 175 -6.72 3.52 6.30
C LEU A 175 -6.19 4.70 5.49
N LEU A 176 -6.38 4.71 4.18
CA LEU A 176 -5.93 5.79 3.31
C LEU A 176 -6.69 7.09 3.59
N LEU A 177 -7.99 7.02 3.90
CA LEU A 177 -8.79 8.19 4.25
C LEU A 177 -8.28 8.82 5.53
N ALA A 178 -8.14 8.01 6.59
CA ALA A 178 -7.62 8.48 7.86
C ALA A 178 -6.16 8.94 7.76
N GLY A 179 -5.35 8.27 6.93
CA GLY A 179 -3.99 8.69 6.61
C GLY A 179 -3.94 10.08 5.98
N GLY A 180 -4.76 10.34 4.96
CA GLY A 180 -4.81 11.64 4.30
C GLY A 180 -5.21 12.79 5.25
N PHE A 181 -6.22 12.60 6.10
CA PHE A 181 -6.56 13.62 7.10
C PHE A 181 -5.47 13.80 8.17
N LEU A 182 -4.79 12.73 8.58
CA LEU A 182 -3.68 12.82 9.53
C LEU A 182 -2.46 13.52 8.95
N GLU A 183 -2.19 13.31 7.67
CA GLU A 183 -1.10 13.97 6.94
C GLU A 183 -1.31 15.48 6.91
N VAL A 184 -2.49 15.95 6.49
CA VAL A 184 -2.83 17.39 6.52
C VAL A 184 -2.71 17.97 7.92
N TYR A 185 -3.29 17.29 8.91
CA TYR A 185 -3.20 17.74 10.30
C TYR A 185 -1.75 17.87 10.81
N MET A 186 -0.86 16.97 10.39
CA MET A 186 0.55 17.02 10.76
C MET A 186 1.30 18.16 10.06
N ILE A 187 1.00 18.43 8.79
CA ILE A 187 1.57 19.56 8.04
C ILE A 187 1.16 20.88 8.71
N GLU A 188 -0.14 21.08 8.95
CA GLU A 188 -0.67 22.27 9.64
C GLU A 188 -0.05 22.45 11.03
N LEU A 189 0.13 21.37 11.79
CA LEU A 189 0.73 21.42 13.13
C LEU A 189 2.21 21.83 13.07
N ALA A 190 2.94 21.33 12.07
CA ALA A 190 4.36 21.65 11.91
C ALA A 190 4.55 23.13 11.56
N GLU A 191 3.78 23.66 10.59
CA GLU A 191 3.76 25.08 10.24
C GLU A 191 3.45 25.98 11.45
N GLN A 192 2.42 25.64 12.23
CA GLN A 192 2.01 26.41 13.41
C GLN A 192 3.06 26.41 14.53
N SER A 193 3.89 25.36 14.62
CA SER A 193 4.92 25.24 15.64
C SER A 193 6.19 26.06 15.34
N GLY A 194 6.24 26.75 14.20
CA GLY A 194 7.43 27.49 13.75
C GLY A 194 8.56 26.58 13.26
N MET A 195 8.28 25.29 13.06
CA MET A 195 9.06 24.46 12.14
C MET A 195 8.61 24.85 10.73
N GLU A 196 9.43 25.63 10.02
CA GLU A 196 9.31 25.71 8.56
C GLU A 196 9.50 24.29 8.04
N MET A 197 8.39 23.65 7.67
CA MET A 197 8.44 22.43 6.87
C MET A 197 9.00 22.84 5.52
N PRO A 198 9.93 22.08 4.94
CA PRO A 198 10.61 22.48 3.73
C PRO A 198 9.75 22.22 2.47
N PHE A 199 8.43 22.37 2.60
CA PHE A 199 7.45 22.16 1.53
C PHE A 199 6.57 23.40 1.47
#